data_AF-A0A1S1MD40-F1
#
_entry.id   AF-A0A1S1MD40-F1
#
_cell.length_a   1.000
_cell.length_b   1.000
_cell.length_c   1.000
_cell.angle_alpha   90.00
_cell.angle_beta   90.00
_cell.angle_gamma   90.00
#
_symmetry.space_group_name_H-M   'P 1'
#
loop_
_entity.id
_entity.type
_entity.pdbx_description
1 polymer ?
#
loop_
_entity_poly.entity_id
_entity_poly.type
_entity_poly.pdbx_seq_one_letter_code
_entity_poly.pdbx_strand_id
1 'polypeptide(L)' 'MIKAQAASLEAEHQAIIADVLAAGDFWGGSGSVACQEFITQLGRNFQVIYEQAATHGTKVQTAGGNMASTDGAVSASWA' A
#
# COMPACT_ATOMS: atom_id res chain seq x y z
N MET A 1 -6.42 0.17 10.88
CA MET A 1 -5.89 -0.99 10.12
C MET A 1 -5.23 -0.57 8.81
N ILE A 2 -5.95 -0.01 7.82
CA ILE A 2 -5.38 0.29 6.49
C ILE A 2 -4.17 1.23 6.52
N LYS A 3 -4.20 2.29 7.35
CA LYS A 3 -3.04 3.20 7.53
C LYS A 3 -1.80 2.52 8.16
N ALA A 4 -2.02 1.61 9.12
CA ALA A 4 -0.94 0.88 9.77
C ALA A 4 -0.31 -0.16 8.82
N GLN A 5 -1.14 -0.80 7.99
CA GLN A 5 -0.68 -1.71 6.92
C GLN A 5 0.11 -0.97 5.84
N ALA A 6 -0.29 0.25 5.48
CA ALA A 6 0.46 1.08 4.52
C ALA A 6 1.86 1.46 5.05
N ALA A 7 1.97 1.86 6.32
CA ALA A 7 3.27 2.18 6.93
C ALA A 7 4.20 0.95 7.02
N SER A 8 3.64 -0.21 7.37
CA SER A 8 4.40 -1.47 7.37
C SER A 8 4.88 -1.82 5.96
N LEU A 9 4.04 -1.64 4.94
CA LEU A 9 4.39 -1.95 3.56
C LEU A 9 5.49 -1.03 3.02
N GLU A 10 5.46 0.25 3.36
CA GLU A 10 6.54 1.18 3.00
C GLU A 10 7.87 0.82 3.67
N ALA A 11 7.83 0.40 4.94
CA ALA A 11 9.04 -0.05 5.63
C ALA A 11 9.66 -1.28 4.94
N GLU A 12 8.84 -2.26 4.55
CA GLU A 12 9.30 -3.45 3.80
C GLU A 12 9.86 -3.07 2.42
N HIS A 13 9.22 -2.13 1.70
CA HIS A 13 9.72 -1.65 0.42
C HIS A 13 11.13 -1.04 0.55
N GLN A 14 11.35 -0.19 1.57
CA GLN A 14 12.66 0.41 1.82
C GLN A 14 13.71 -0.63 2.23
N ALA A 15 13.32 -1.64 3.01
CA ALA A 15 14.21 -2.76 3.36
C ALA A 15 14.65 -3.54 2.12
N ILE A 16 13.71 -3.86 1.21
CA ILE A 16 14.02 -4.55 -0.04
C ILE A 16 14.98 -3.71 -0.91
N ILE A 17 14.75 -2.40 -1.03
CA ILE A 17 15.67 -1.52 -1.78
C ILE A 17 17.07 -1.54 -1.16
N ALA A 18 17.17 -1.47 0.17
CA ALA A 18 18.46 -1.52 0.86
C ALA A 18 19.20 -2.83 0.57
N ASP A 19 18.50 -3.97 0.62
CA ASP A 19 19.09 -5.28 0.31
C ASP A 19 19.54 -5.38 -1.15
N VAL A 20 18.75 -4.85 -2.09
CA VAL A 20 19.11 -4.83 -3.52
C VAL A 20 20.37 -4.01 -3.76
N LEU A 21 20.47 -2.84 -3.11
CA LEU A 21 21.65 -1.98 -3.22
C LEU A 21 22.89 -2.62 -2.57
N ALA A 22 22.73 -3.27 -1.42
CA ALA A 22 23.79 -4.01 -0.74
C ALA A 22 24.28 -5.20 -1.57
N ALA A 23 23.37 -5.88 -2.28
CA ALA A 23 23.67 -6.95 -3.23
C ALA A 23 23.98 -6.44 -4.65
N GLY A 24 24.33 -5.15 -4.81
CA GLY A 24 24.48 -4.49 -6.10
C GLY A 24 25.49 -5.17 -7.04
N ASP A 25 26.51 -5.84 -6.51
CA ASP A 25 27.51 -6.57 -7.29
C ASP A 25 26.90 -7.68 -8.18
N PHE A 26 25.79 -8.30 -7.73
CA PHE A 26 25.04 -9.27 -8.54
C PHE A 26 24.57 -8.67 -9.87
N TRP A 27 24.27 -7.36 -9.88
CA TRP A 27 23.79 -6.63 -11.03
C TRP A 27 24.90 -5.89 -11.81
N GLY A 28 26.18 -6.09 -11.46
CA GLY A 28 27.29 -5.32 -12.01
C GLY A 28 27.48 -3.95 -11.34
N GLY A 29 27.05 -3.83 -10.08
CA GLY A 29 27.15 -2.63 -9.24
C GLY A 29 25.79 -1.98 -8.98
N SER A 30 25.65 -1.30 -7.84
CA SER A 30 24.39 -0.63 -7.45
C SER A 30 23.97 0.50 -8.41
N GLY A 31 24.92 1.11 -9.11
CA GLY A 31 24.67 2.10 -10.16
C GLY A 31 24.43 1.51 -11.56
N SER A 32 24.44 0.19 -11.72
CA SER A 32 24.23 -0.44 -13.02
C SER A 32 22.81 -0.22 -13.53
N VAL A 33 22.65 -0.23 -14.86
CA VAL A 33 21.33 -0.09 -15.50
C VAL A 33 20.38 -1.18 -15.01
N ALA A 34 20.85 -2.42 -14.87
CA ALA A 34 20.03 -3.54 -14.42
C ALA A 34 19.54 -3.37 -12.96
N CYS A 35 20.42 -2.92 -12.05
CA CYS A 35 20.03 -2.67 -10.66
C CYS A 35 19.00 -1.53 -10.56
N GLN A 36 19.24 -0.42 -11.27
CA GLN A 36 18.35 0.73 -11.28
C GLN A 36 17.00 0.41 -11.94
N GLU A 37 16.98 -0.41 -12.99
CA GLU A 37 15.75 -0.83 -13.64
C GLU A 37 14.91 -1.75 -12.74
N PHE A 38 15.56 -2.67 -12.01
CA PHE A 38 14.89 -3.49 -10.99
C PHE A 38 14.23 -2.61 -9.92
N ILE A 39 14.99 -1.69 -9.31
CA ILE A 39 14.47 -0.76 -8.28
C ILE A 39 13.30 0.06 -8.82
N THR A 40 13.43 0.53 -10.06
CA THR A 40 12.42 1.33 -10.74
C THR A 40 11.13 0.54 -11.00
N GLN A 41 11.22 -0.71 -11.44
CA GLN A 41 10.05 -1.60 -11.61
C GLN A 41 9.42 -1.94 -10.26
N LEU A 42 10.22 -2.21 -9.24
CA LEU A 42 9.75 -2.47 -7.89
C LEU A 42 8.94 -1.28 -7.37
N GLY A 43 9.48 -0.06 -7.47
CA GLY A 43 8.79 1.15 -7.05
C GLY A 43 7.45 1.36 -7.75
N ARG A 44 7.35 1.05 -9.06
CA ARG A 44 6.06 1.09 -9.79
C ARG A 44 5.03 0.13 -9.21
N ASN A 45 5.43 -1.09 -8.86
CA ASN A 45 4.52 -2.06 -8.26
C ASN A 45 4.01 -1.59 -6.89
N PHE A 46 4.89 -1.08 -6.03
CA PHE A 46 4.50 -0.56 -4.72
C PHE A 46 3.60 0.68 -4.82
N GLN A 47 3.85 1.57 -5.77
CA GLN A 47 2.99 2.74 -6.03
C GLN A 47 1.54 2.33 -6.31
N VAL A 48 1.32 1.31 -7.15
CA VAL A 48 -0.02 0.78 -7.42
C VAL A 48 -0.67 0.27 -6.14
N ILE A 49 0.07 -0.45 -5.29
CA ILE A 49 -0.47 -0.97 -4.03
C ILE A 49 -0.89 0.18 -3.10
N TYR A 50 -0.11 1.26 -3.01
CA TYR A 50 -0.45 2.42 -2.19
C TYR A 50 -1.72 3.11 -2.67
N GLU A 51 -1.86 3.32 -3.97
CA GLU A 51 -3.06 3.94 -4.57
C GLU A 51 -4.31 3.09 -4.33
N GLN A 52 -4.21 1.78 -4.53
CA GLN A 52 -5.33 0.86 -4.29
C GLN A 52 -5.69 0.77 -2.80
N ALA A 53 -4.70 0.77 -1.90
CA ALA A 53 -4.93 0.76 -0.46
C ALA A 53 -5.64 2.04 0.01
N ALA A 54 -5.25 3.21 -0.50
CA ALA A 54 -5.92 4.47 -0.20
C ALA A 54 -7.37 4.47 -0.70
N THR A 55 -7.59 4.04 -1.94
CA THR A 55 -8.92 3.92 -2.54
C THR A 55 -9.81 2.96 -1.75
N HIS A 56 -9.27 1.80 -1.36
CA HIS A 56 -9.97 0.82 -0.55
C HIS A 56 -10.34 1.39 0.83
N GLY A 57 -9.42 2.13 1.47
CA GLY A 57 -9.68 2.81 2.74
C GLY A 57 -10.87 3.74 2.70
N THR A 58 -10.95 4.59 1.67
CA THR A 58 -12.10 5.48 1.46
C THR A 58 -13.40 4.68 1.25
N LYS A 59 -13.37 3.63 0.42
CA LYS A 59 -14.55 2.79 0.17
C LYS A 59 -15.08 2.13 1.44
N VAL A 60 -14.20 1.58 2.28
CA VAL A 60 -14.58 0.95 3.55
C VAL A 60 -15.20 1.97 4.50
N GLN A 61 -14.63 3.18 4.59
CA GLN A 61 -15.19 4.25 5.43
C GLN A 61 -16.59 4.67 4.96
N THR A 62 -16.78 4.85 3.66
CA THR A 62 -18.10 5.16 3.08
C THR A 62 -19.11 4.05 3.34
N ALA A 63 -18.73 2.79 3.11
CA ALA A 63 -19.60 1.64 3.38
C ALA A 63 -19.99 1.59 4.87
N GLY A 64 -19.03 1.83 5.78
CA GLY A 64 -19.29 1.94 7.22
C GLY A 64 -20.32 3.02 7.57
N GLY A 65 -20.18 4.22 6.99
CA GLY A 65 -21.13 5.32 7.17
C GLY A 65 -22.53 4.98 6.66
N ASN A 66 -22.63 4.38 5.47
CA ASN A 66 -23.90 3.94 4.90
C ASN A 66 -24.57 2.87 5.77
N MET A 67 -23.81 1.89 6.26
CA MET A 67 -24.34 0.85 7.15
C MET A 67 -24.87 1.45 8.45
N ALA A 68 -24.11 2.35 9.09
CA ALA A 68 -24.55 3.01 10.32
C ALA A 68 -25.84 3.84 10.12
N SER A 69 -25.95 4.53 8.98
CA SER A 69 -27.16 5.28 8.64
C SER A 69 -28.37 4.37 8.43
N THR A 70 -28.20 3.26 7.70
CA THR A 70 -29.28 2.30 7.46
C THR A 70 -29.72 1.62 8.75
N ASP A 71 -28.78 1.20 9.60
CA ASP A 71 -29.07 0.59 10.90
C ASP A 71 -29.84 1.54 11.83
N GLY A 72 -29.46 2.82 11.84
CA GLY A 72 -30.20 3.88 12.54
C GLY A 72 -31.64 4.05 12.03
N ALA A 73 -31.85 3.99 10.71
CA ALA A 73 -33.19 4.10 10.14
C ALA A 73 -34.07 2.87 10.46
N VAL A 74 -33.49 1.67 10.43
CA VAL A 74 -34.21 0.42 10.78
C VAL A 74 -34.57 0.42 12.26
N SER A 75 -33.63 0.71 13.16
CA SER A 75 -33.92 0.78 14.60
C SER A 75 -34.99 1.81 14.94
N ALA A 76 -34.97 3.00 14.31
CA ALA A 76 -35.99 4.03 14.50
C ALA A 76 -37.38 3.60 13.99
N SER A 77 -37.46 2.71 13.01
CA SER A 77 -38.74 2.17 12.50
C SER A 77 -39.37 1.11 13.40
N TRP A 78 -38.60 0.54 14.33
CA TRP A 78 -39.05 -0.46 15.29
C TRP A 78 -39.30 0.12 16.69
N ALA A 79 -38.86 1.35 16.94
CA ALA A 79 -39.13 2.10 18.17
C ALA A 79 -40.54 2.71 18.15
#